data_AF-A0A520YGL3-F1
#
_entry.id   AF-A0A520YGL3-F1
#
_cell.length_a   1.000
_cell.length_b   1.000
_cell.length_c   1.000
_cell.angle_alpha   90.00
_cell.angle_beta   90.00
_cell.angle_gamma   90.00
#
_symmetry.space_group_name_H-M   'P 1'
#
loop_
_entity.id
_entity.type
_entity.pdbx_description
1 polymer ?
#
loop_
_entity_poly.entity_id
_entity_poly.type
_entity_poly.pdbx_seq_one_letter_code
_entity_poly.pdbx_strand_id
1 'polypeptide(L)'
;MSTRDFTKTIQHHEEVMARVPAVRDKADRTVRRAERIFERMDEDGAARNARRRDYQRTMEGVGKRLLQVGIAVGCISLAAVLAGLLIPGGIGMFGFLAAVGLAVAVAAVTLFWPRAPQVMQKLDPALSNAQVVSRFDSFLVRQRPALPPPAQVEVDAIHTMMPDFQKVISRIEKTEPEAQEARRLMSNHLPGLIERYLQVPEGFRDSVDGEGMTVDERLADGLGAGRKALEELGERLARKDMAALEAHGRFMKSRYGDEDEALD
;
A
#
# COMPACT_ATOMS: atom_id res chain seq x y z
N MET A 1 5.03 -29.65 -74.44
CA MET A 1 4.73 -29.21 -73.07
C MET A 1 3.41 -28.47 -73.13
N SER A 2 2.35 -29.04 -72.54
CA SER A 2 0.96 -28.67 -72.81
C SER A 2 0.56 -27.39 -72.06
N THR A 3 -0.17 -26.50 -72.72
CA THR A 3 -0.72 -25.24 -72.17
C THR A 3 -1.57 -25.43 -70.90
N ARG A 4 -2.04 -26.66 -70.65
CA ARG A 4 -2.80 -27.05 -69.45
C ARG A 4 -1.97 -27.13 -68.16
N ASP A 5 -0.68 -27.41 -68.25
CA ASP A 5 0.18 -27.50 -67.06
C ASP A 5 0.53 -26.12 -66.51
N PHE A 6 0.72 -25.13 -67.40
CA PHE A 6 1.07 -23.77 -67.00
C PHE A 6 -0.04 -23.08 -66.19
N THR A 7 -1.31 -23.33 -66.55
CA THR A 7 -2.46 -22.74 -65.84
C THR A 7 -2.61 -23.30 -64.42
N LYS A 8 -2.32 -24.60 -64.21
CA LYS A 8 -2.34 -25.22 -62.87
C LYS A 8 -1.23 -24.67 -61.97
N THR A 9 -0.06 -24.38 -62.51
CA THR A 9 1.05 -23.81 -61.72
C THR A 9 0.75 -22.38 -61.27
N ILE A 10 0.08 -21.58 -62.11
CA ILE A 10 -0.32 -20.21 -61.76
C ILE A 10 -1.44 -20.20 -60.69
N GLN A 11 -2.46 -21.03 -60.83
CA GLN A 11 -3.51 -21.14 -59.80
C GLN A 11 -2.97 -21.60 -58.43
N HIS A 12 -2.02 -22.53 -58.44
CA HIS A 12 -1.40 -22.99 -57.20
C HIS A 12 -0.57 -21.88 -56.53
N HIS A 13 0.06 -21.00 -57.31
CA HIS A 13 0.80 -19.86 -56.78
C HIS A 13 -0.11 -18.77 -56.20
N GLU A 14 -1.29 -18.52 -56.77
CA GLU A 14 -2.27 -17.57 -56.23
C GLU A 14 -2.88 -18.05 -54.90
N GLU A 15 -3.23 -19.34 -54.79
CA GLU A 15 -3.76 -19.91 -53.54
C GLU A 15 -2.72 -19.87 -52.41
N VAL A 16 -1.45 -20.12 -52.72
CA VAL A 16 -0.37 -20.07 -51.72
C VAL A 16 -0.09 -18.62 -51.29
N MET A 17 -0.11 -17.66 -52.23
CA MET A 17 0.09 -16.24 -51.93
C MET A 17 -1.08 -15.61 -51.15
N ALA A 18 -2.33 -16.07 -51.38
CA ALA A 18 -3.51 -15.62 -50.62
C ALA A 18 -3.57 -16.19 -49.19
N ARG A 19 -2.86 -17.29 -48.92
CA ARG A 19 -2.84 -17.95 -47.60
C ARG A 19 -1.93 -17.24 -46.59
N VAL A 20 -0.86 -16.59 -47.06
CA VAL A 20 0.11 -15.86 -46.23
C VAL A 20 -0.54 -14.70 -45.44
N PRO A 21 -1.34 -13.79 -46.05
CA PRO A 21 -2.01 -12.73 -45.30
C PRO A 21 -3.08 -13.26 -44.33
N ALA A 22 -3.82 -14.32 -44.70
CA ALA A 22 -4.87 -14.89 -43.86
C ALA A 22 -4.32 -15.53 -42.56
N VAL A 23 -3.12 -16.10 -42.61
CA VAL A 23 -2.43 -16.66 -41.43
C VAL A 23 -1.92 -15.55 -40.51
N ARG A 24 -1.38 -14.47 -41.09
CA ARG A 24 -0.94 -13.28 -40.34
C ARG A 24 -2.11 -12.62 -39.62
N ASP A 25 -3.25 -12.44 -40.28
CA ASP A 25 -4.43 -11.85 -39.67
C ASP A 25 -5.00 -12.71 -38.53
N LYS A 26 -4.87 -14.03 -38.61
CA LYS A 26 -5.28 -14.94 -37.54
C LYS A 26 -4.32 -14.86 -36.35
N ALA A 27 -3.02 -14.73 -36.59
CA ALA A 27 -2.04 -14.49 -35.54
C ALA A 27 -2.32 -13.15 -34.82
N ASP A 28 -2.54 -12.07 -35.57
CA ASP A 28 -2.82 -10.74 -35.01
C ASP A 28 -4.11 -10.72 -34.17
N ARG A 29 -5.16 -11.44 -34.59
CA ARG A 29 -6.40 -11.60 -33.81
C ARG A 29 -6.19 -12.42 -32.53
N THR A 30 -5.27 -13.38 -32.55
CA THR A 30 -4.97 -14.22 -31.39
C THR A 30 -4.11 -13.48 -30.39
N VAL A 31 -3.13 -12.71 -30.86
CA VAL A 31 -2.30 -11.81 -30.04
C VAL A 31 -3.16 -10.74 -29.35
N ARG A 32 -4.04 -10.04 -30.08
CA ARG A 32 -4.95 -9.04 -29.49
C ARG A 32 -5.99 -9.64 -28.52
N ARG A 33 -6.30 -10.93 -28.64
CA ARG A 33 -7.17 -11.63 -27.69
C ARG A 33 -6.40 -12.03 -26.44
N ALA A 34 -5.15 -12.44 -26.60
CA ALA A 34 -4.24 -12.74 -25.50
C ALA A 34 -3.91 -11.49 -24.69
N GLU A 35 -3.60 -10.37 -25.34
CA GLU A 35 -3.34 -9.07 -24.67
C GLU A 35 -4.51 -8.64 -23.78
N ARG A 36 -5.76 -8.72 -24.26
CA ARG A 36 -6.94 -8.41 -23.44
C ARG A 36 -7.19 -9.36 -22.26
N ILE A 37 -6.67 -10.58 -22.33
CA ILE A 37 -6.75 -11.55 -21.22
C ILE A 37 -5.60 -11.30 -20.24
N PHE A 38 -4.41 -10.96 -20.73
CA PHE A 38 -3.26 -10.60 -19.90
C PHE A 38 -3.48 -9.27 -19.17
N GLU A 39 -4.09 -8.28 -19.80
CA GLU A 39 -4.44 -6.98 -19.18
C GLU A 39 -5.43 -7.16 -18.01
N ARG A 40 -6.43 -8.03 -18.18
CA ARG A 40 -7.36 -8.41 -17.10
C ARG A 40 -6.70 -9.29 -16.02
N MET A 41 -5.69 -10.08 -16.38
CA MET A 41 -4.96 -10.92 -15.43
C MET A 41 -3.89 -10.17 -14.64
N ASP A 42 -3.37 -9.06 -15.17
CA ASP A 42 -2.38 -8.22 -14.48
C ASP A 42 -3.05 -7.42 -13.34
N GLU A 43 -4.28 -6.95 -13.57
CA GLU A 43 -5.16 -6.36 -12.53
C GLU A 43 -5.46 -7.35 -11.38
N ASP A 44 -5.71 -8.63 -11.68
CA ASP A 44 -5.98 -9.68 -10.69
C ASP A 44 -4.70 -10.25 -10.03
N GLY A 45 -3.55 -10.17 -10.71
CA GLY A 45 -2.25 -10.69 -10.26
C GLY A 45 -1.63 -9.83 -9.15
N ALA A 46 -1.77 -8.51 -9.25
CA ALA A 46 -1.36 -7.57 -8.20
C ALA A 46 -2.14 -7.81 -6.89
N ALA A 47 -3.45 -8.07 -6.99
CA ALA A 47 -4.33 -8.36 -5.87
C ALA A 47 -4.03 -9.72 -5.18
N ARG A 48 -3.60 -10.74 -5.93
CA ARG A 48 -3.19 -12.05 -5.38
C ARG A 48 -1.80 -12.03 -4.75
N ASN A 49 -0.87 -11.26 -5.30
CA ASN A 49 0.48 -11.11 -4.76
C ASN A 49 0.51 -10.25 -3.47
N ALA A 50 -0.44 -9.31 -3.31
CA ALA A 50 -0.66 -8.60 -2.05
C ALA A 50 -1.12 -9.56 -0.92
N ARG A 51 -2.07 -10.47 -1.22
CA ARG A 51 -2.59 -11.44 -0.24
C ARG A 51 -1.56 -12.47 0.26
N ARG A 52 -0.55 -12.82 -0.55
CA ARG A 52 0.52 -13.75 -0.14
C ARG A 52 1.56 -13.13 0.80
N ARG A 53 1.76 -11.80 0.76
CA ARG A 53 2.76 -11.11 1.59
C ARG A 53 2.24 -10.76 2.98
N ASP A 54 0.93 -10.60 3.15
CA ASP A 54 0.32 -10.29 4.45
C ASP A 54 0.42 -11.46 5.44
N TYR A 55 0.28 -12.71 4.98
CA TYR A 55 0.31 -13.87 5.89
C TYR A 55 1.66 -14.11 6.57
N GLN A 56 2.77 -13.63 6.00
CA GLN A 56 4.12 -13.87 6.54
C GLN A 56 4.60 -12.77 7.51
N ARG A 57 4.03 -11.56 7.48
CA ARG A 57 4.46 -10.45 8.37
C ARG A 57 3.54 -10.24 9.57
N THR A 58 2.29 -10.70 9.54
CA THR A 58 1.41 -10.66 10.71
C THR A 58 1.89 -11.57 11.85
N MET A 59 2.77 -12.55 11.58
CA MET A 59 3.33 -13.43 12.61
C MET A 59 4.41 -12.78 13.49
N GLU A 60 5.08 -11.71 13.06
CA GLU A 60 6.15 -11.09 13.87
C GLU A 60 5.61 -10.21 15.00
N GLY A 61 4.47 -9.55 14.77
CA GLY A 61 3.76 -8.76 15.78
C GLY A 61 2.87 -9.61 16.70
N VAL A 62 2.26 -10.66 16.17
CA VAL A 62 1.48 -11.64 16.95
C VAL A 62 2.42 -12.49 17.82
N GLY A 63 3.60 -12.86 17.32
CA GLY A 63 4.59 -13.63 18.08
C GLY A 63 5.10 -12.91 19.33
N LYS A 64 5.46 -11.62 19.24
CA LYS A 64 5.92 -10.84 20.41
C LYS A 64 4.80 -10.64 21.45
N ARG A 65 3.56 -10.45 21.00
CA ARG A 65 2.40 -10.29 21.90
C ARG A 65 1.97 -11.61 22.53
N LEU A 66 2.01 -12.72 21.79
CA LEU A 66 1.83 -14.06 22.35
C LEU A 66 2.92 -14.42 23.34
N LEU A 67 4.16 -14.01 23.10
CA LEU A 67 5.25 -14.20 24.06
C LEU A 67 5.03 -13.36 25.32
N GLN A 68 4.58 -12.11 25.19
CA GLN A 68 4.33 -11.23 26.34
C GLN A 68 3.13 -11.67 27.18
N VAL A 69 2.04 -12.11 26.53
CA VAL A 69 0.89 -12.75 27.20
C VAL A 69 1.30 -14.09 27.80
N GLY A 70 2.11 -14.88 27.10
CA GLY A 70 2.65 -16.16 27.58
C GLY A 70 3.55 -16.01 28.80
N ILE A 71 4.39 -14.97 28.86
CA ILE A 71 5.22 -14.64 30.02
C ILE A 71 4.35 -14.18 31.19
N ALA A 72 3.35 -13.33 30.96
CA ALA A 72 2.43 -12.89 32.02
C ALA A 72 1.65 -14.08 32.61
N VAL A 73 1.10 -14.95 31.77
CA VAL A 73 0.41 -16.18 32.18
C VAL A 73 1.37 -17.15 32.88
N GLY A 74 2.61 -17.27 32.39
CA GLY A 74 3.67 -18.10 32.99
C GLY A 74 4.06 -17.62 34.39
N CYS A 75 4.28 -16.32 34.59
CA CYS A 75 4.61 -15.74 35.89
C CYS A 75 3.46 -15.91 36.90
N ILE A 76 2.21 -15.70 36.47
CA ILE A 76 1.03 -15.89 37.33
C ILE A 76 0.86 -17.38 37.69
N SER A 77 1.07 -18.28 36.73
CA SER A 77 1.01 -19.72 36.98
C SER A 77 2.11 -20.18 37.93
N LEU A 78 3.33 -19.67 37.78
CA LEU A 78 4.45 -19.99 38.66
C LEU A 78 4.23 -19.46 40.09
N ALA A 79 3.68 -18.24 40.22
CA ALA A 79 3.31 -17.66 41.51
C ALA A 79 2.20 -18.47 42.21
N ALA A 80 1.22 -18.97 41.44
CA ALA A 80 0.15 -19.82 41.96
C ALA A 80 0.66 -21.19 42.43
N VAL A 81 1.62 -21.80 41.69
CA VAL A 81 2.28 -23.05 42.09
C VAL A 81 3.11 -22.85 43.36
N LEU A 82 3.88 -21.77 43.45
CA LEU A 82 4.69 -21.44 44.64
C LEU A 82 3.80 -21.16 45.87
N ALA A 83 2.70 -20.43 45.70
CA ALA A 83 1.73 -20.19 46.76
C ALA A 83 1.02 -21.47 47.22
N GLY A 84 0.72 -22.38 46.29
CA GLY A 84 0.15 -23.70 46.58
C GLY A 84 1.12 -24.65 47.30
N LEU A 85 2.43 -24.46 47.13
CA LEU A 85 3.46 -25.27 47.79
C LEU A 85 3.78 -24.79 49.22
N LEU A 86 3.64 -23.49 49.50
CA LEU A 86 3.96 -22.90 50.81
C LEU A 86 2.84 -23.01 51.86
N ILE A 87 1.59 -23.28 51.46
CA ILE A 87 0.43 -23.31 52.37
C ILE A 87 -0.04 -24.76 52.59
N PRO A 88 0.19 -25.36 53.77
CA PRO A 88 -0.24 -26.73 54.07
C PRO A 88 -1.76 -26.74 54.29
N GLY A 89 -2.48 -27.30 53.32
CA GLY A 89 -3.95 -27.32 53.31
C GLY A 89 -4.59 -27.41 51.92
N GLY A 90 -3.79 -27.40 50.85
CA GLY A 90 -4.20 -27.81 49.51
C GLY A 90 -5.18 -26.86 48.82
N ILE A 91 -4.66 -25.88 48.08
CA ILE A 91 -5.40 -25.25 46.97
C ILE A 91 -5.38 -26.23 45.77
N GLY A 92 -5.81 -27.47 46.01
CA GLY A 92 -5.86 -28.52 45.00
C GLY A 92 -6.93 -28.21 43.97
N MET A 93 -6.64 -28.43 42.69
CA MET A 93 -7.50 -28.28 41.50
C MET A 93 -8.16 -26.89 41.29
N PHE A 94 -8.76 -26.28 42.31
CA PHE A 94 -9.42 -24.98 42.29
C PHE A 94 -8.45 -23.81 42.02
N GLY A 95 -7.20 -23.87 42.51
CA GLY A 95 -6.20 -22.86 42.19
C GLY A 95 -5.77 -22.89 40.72
N PHE A 96 -5.65 -24.11 40.17
CA PHE A 96 -5.37 -24.33 38.76
C PHE A 96 -6.56 -23.90 37.87
N LEU A 97 -7.79 -24.28 38.24
CA LEU A 97 -9.00 -23.84 37.52
C LEU A 97 -9.18 -22.32 37.55
N ALA A 98 -8.85 -21.66 38.67
CA ALA A 98 -8.91 -20.20 38.77
C ALA A 98 -7.88 -19.53 37.85
N ALA A 99 -6.65 -20.05 37.77
CA ALA A 99 -5.62 -19.53 36.88
C ALA A 99 -5.97 -19.72 35.40
N VAL A 100 -6.47 -20.90 35.02
CA VAL A 100 -6.95 -21.18 33.65
C VAL A 100 -8.17 -20.33 33.31
N GLY A 101 -9.12 -20.21 34.23
CA GLY A 101 -10.30 -19.35 34.06
C GLY A 101 -9.92 -17.88 33.85
N LEU A 102 -8.94 -17.37 34.62
CA LEU A 102 -8.42 -16.01 34.44
C LEU A 102 -7.69 -15.85 33.09
N ALA A 103 -6.87 -16.83 32.68
CA ALA A 103 -6.18 -16.79 31.39
C ALA A 103 -7.17 -16.80 30.21
N VAL A 104 -8.22 -17.62 30.29
CA VAL A 104 -9.31 -17.65 29.31
C VAL A 104 -10.10 -16.34 29.32
N ALA A 105 -10.37 -15.76 30.51
CA ALA A 105 -11.04 -14.47 30.63
C ALA A 105 -10.22 -13.34 30.02
N VAL A 106 -8.91 -13.27 30.28
CA VAL A 106 -8.01 -12.27 29.66
C VAL A 106 -7.92 -12.49 28.15
N ALA A 107 -7.83 -13.74 27.69
CA ALA A 107 -7.84 -14.05 26.26
C ALA A 107 -9.16 -13.64 25.59
N ALA A 108 -10.31 -13.94 26.21
CA ALA A 108 -11.62 -13.53 25.72
C ALA A 108 -11.76 -12.00 25.70
N VAL A 109 -11.41 -11.32 26.79
CA VAL A 109 -11.43 -9.85 26.86
C VAL A 109 -10.56 -9.26 25.76
N THR A 110 -9.33 -9.73 25.57
CA THR A 110 -8.44 -9.20 24.52
C THR A 110 -8.88 -9.52 23.08
N LEU A 111 -9.63 -10.60 22.88
CA LEU A 111 -10.16 -11.00 21.57
C LEU A 111 -11.48 -10.28 21.24
N PHE A 112 -12.34 -10.08 22.23
CA PHE A 112 -13.69 -9.52 22.07
C PHE A 112 -13.79 -8.02 22.39
N TRP A 113 -12.76 -7.37 22.96
CA TRP A 113 -12.80 -5.92 23.16
C TRP A 113 -12.73 -5.18 21.82
N PRO A 114 -13.65 -4.22 21.54
CA PRO A 114 -13.54 -3.37 20.38
C PRO A 114 -12.21 -2.60 20.44
N ARG A 115 -11.37 -2.75 19.43
CA ARG A 115 -10.17 -1.91 19.30
C ARG A 115 -10.65 -0.49 19.01
N ALA A 116 -10.35 0.45 19.89
CA ALA A 116 -10.59 1.86 19.62
C ALA A 116 -9.94 2.26 18.29
N PRO A 117 -10.57 3.12 17.47
CA PRO A 117 -9.95 3.68 16.29
C PRO A 117 -8.58 4.27 16.66
N GLN A 118 -7.53 3.73 16.06
CA GLN A 118 -6.16 4.18 16.34
C GLN A 118 -5.95 5.50 15.60
N VAL A 119 -6.06 6.60 16.35
CA VAL A 119 -5.78 7.96 15.88
C VAL A 119 -4.30 8.05 15.53
N MET A 120 -3.97 8.61 14.36
CA MET A 120 -2.61 8.95 14.01
C MET A 120 -2.07 9.91 15.07
N GLN A 121 -1.06 9.46 15.80
CA GLN A 121 -0.44 10.26 16.85
C GLN A 121 0.09 11.56 16.23
N LYS A 122 -0.24 12.70 16.84
CA LYS A 122 0.26 14.01 16.40
C LYS A 122 1.76 13.93 16.17
N LEU A 123 2.18 14.23 14.94
CA LEU A 123 3.58 14.18 14.57
C LEU A 123 4.33 15.32 15.25
N ASP A 124 5.51 15.00 15.81
CA ASP A 124 6.44 16.02 16.29
C ASP A 124 6.93 16.85 15.09
N PRO A 125 6.83 18.19 15.13
CA PRO A 125 7.37 19.08 14.11
C PRO A 125 8.85 18.80 13.77
N ALA A 126 9.63 18.30 14.73
CA ALA A 126 11.04 17.98 14.55
C ALA A 126 11.32 16.82 13.58
N LEU A 127 10.32 15.98 13.26
CA LEU A 127 10.53 14.81 12.39
C LEU A 127 11.05 15.18 11.00
N SER A 128 11.97 14.37 10.48
CA SER A 128 12.43 14.48 9.09
C SER A 128 11.30 14.19 8.10
N ASN A 129 11.40 14.69 6.87
CA ASN A 129 10.39 14.42 5.84
C ASN A 129 10.26 12.91 5.59
N ALA A 130 11.38 12.20 5.55
CA ALA A 130 11.40 10.74 5.42
C ALA A 130 10.69 10.03 6.58
N GLN A 131 10.86 10.52 7.82
CA GLN A 131 10.17 9.95 8.98
C GLN A 131 8.65 10.18 8.93
N VAL A 132 8.19 11.32 8.41
CA VAL A 132 6.75 11.58 8.22
C VAL A 132 6.17 10.59 7.22
N VAL A 133 6.82 10.41 6.05
CA VAL A 133 6.39 9.45 5.02
C VAL A 133 6.35 8.03 5.59
N SER A 134 7.41 7.57 6.26
CA SER A 134 7.47 6.22 6.84
C SER A 134 6.38 5.98 7.90
N ARG A 135 6.08 6.98 8.74
CA ARG A 135 5.01 6.87 9.74
C ARG A 135 3.63 6.82 9.11
N PHE A 136 3.40 7.65 8.09
CA PHE A 136 2.16 7.65 7.33
C PHE A 136 1.96 6.32 6.58
N ASP A 137 2.98 5.82 5.92
CA ASP A 137 2.99 4.53 5.24
C ASP A 137 2.65 3.37 6.20
N SER A 138 3.30 3.36 7.36
CA SER A 138 3.00 2.39 8.42
C SER A 138 1.57 2.53 8.97
N PHE A 139 1.01 3.75 8.99
CA PHE A 139 -0.37 3.99 9.40
C PHE A 139 -1.34 3.41 8.36
N LEU A 140 -1.12 3.66 7.07
CA LEU A 140 -1.93 3.11 5.98
C LEU A 140 -2.04 1.58 6.04
N VAL A 141 -0.89 0.89 6.15
CA VAL A 141 -0.84 -0.57 6.26
C VAL A 141 -1.65 -1.09 7.45
N ARG A 142 -1.61 -0.38 8.58
CA ARG A 142 -2.37 -0.77 9.78
C ARG A 142 -3.86 -0.54 9.65
N GLN A 143 -4.29 0.52 8.96
CA GLN A 143 -5.71 0.86 8.82
C GLN A 143 -6.41 0.08 7.71
N ARG A 144 -5.68 -0.33 6.67
CA ARG A 144 -6.17 -1.11 5.52
C ARG A 144 -7.27 -2.15 5.85
N PRO A 145 -7.12 -3.06 6.84
CA PRO A 145 -8.14 -4.08 7.11
C PRO A 145 -9.48 -3.54 7.66
N ALA A 146 -9.51 -2.31 8.17
CA ALA A 146 -10.72 -1.68 8.69
C ALA A 146 -11.49 -0.87 7.63
N LEU A 147 -10.99 -0.83 6.40
CA LEU A 147 -11.53 -0.03 5.30
C LEU A 147 -12.35 -0.90 4.33
N PRO A 148 -13.35 -0.31 3.65
CA PRO A 148 -14.16 -1.02 2.67
C PRO A 148 -13.33 -1.33 1.41
N PRO A 149 -13.70 -2.34 0.60
CA PRO A 149 -12.94 -2.76 -0.57
C PRO A 149 -12.50 -1.62 -1.52
N PRO A 150 -13.34 -0.65 -1.93
CA PRO A 150 -12.91 0.43 -2.82
C PRO A 150 -11.85 1.35 -2.19
N ALA A 151 -11.94 1.61 -0.88
CA ALA A 151 -10.94 2.41 -0.16
C ALA A 151 -9.61 1.66 0.03
N GLN A 152 -9.64 0.33 0.12
CA GLN A 152 -8.41 -0.47 0.18
C GLN A 152 -7.58 -0.33 -1.10
N VAL A 153 -8.22 -0.24 -2.27
CA VAL A 153 -7.54 -0.02 -3.56
C VAL A 153 -6.76 1.29 -3.54
N GLU A 154 -7.38 2.35 -3.02
CA GLU A 154 -6.75 3.66 -2.91
C GLU A 154 -5.59 3.68 -1.91
N VAL A 155 -5.77 3.04 -0.74
CA VAL A 155 -4.68 2.88 0.23
C VAL A 155 -3.50 2.09 -0.33
N ASP A 156 -3.77 1.02 -1.07
CA ASP A 156 -2.73 0.19 -1.70
C ASP A 156 -1.97 0.97 -2.79
N ALA A 157 -2.67 1.81 -3.56
CA ALA A 157 -2.05 2.70 -4.54
C ALA A 157 -1.15 3.75 -3.85
N ILE A 158 -1.63 4.39 -2.77
CA ILE A 158 -0.83 5.35 -1.99
C ILE A 158 0.41 4.65 -1.40
N HIS A 159 0.24 3.48 -0.78
CA HIS A 159 1.36 2.69 -0.23
C HIS A 159 2.42 2.39 -1.29
N THR A 160 2.00 2.04 -2.50
CA THR A 160 2.90 1.69 -3.62
C THR A 160 3.79 2.88 -4.04
N MET A 161 3.27 4.11 -4.02
CA MET A 161 4.04 5.31 -4.40
C MET A 161 4.94 5.87 -3.27
N MET A 162 4.72 5.48 -2.01
CA MET A 162 5.45 6.04 -0.86
C MET A 162 6.98 5.92 -0.92
N PRO A 163 7.59 4.79 -1.35
CA PRO A 163 9.04 4.67 -1.42
C PRO A 163 9.69 5.69 -2.36
N ASP A 164 9.08 5.97 -3.50
CA ASP A 164 9.59 6.94 -4.47
C ASP A 164 9.33 8.37 -4.01
N PHE A 165 8.14 8.63 -3.47
CA PHE A 165 7.83 9.91 -2.83
C PHE A 165 8.81 10.24 -1.70
N GLN A 166 9.17 9.26 -0.88
CA GLN A 166 10.16 9.41 0.19
C GLN A 166 11.52 9.87 -0.33
N LYS A 167 12.00 9.28 -1.44
CA LYS A 167 13.28 9.66 -2.06
C LYS A 167 13.27 11.13 -2.47
N VAL A 168 12.17 11.59 -3.09
CA VAL A 168 12.01 12.97 -3.55
C VAL A 168 11.94 13.93 -2.35
N ILE A 169 10.99 13.75 -1.44
CA ILE A 169 10.75 14.70 -0.35
C ILE A 169 11.88 14.74 0.70
N SER A 170 12.70 13.68 0.79
CA SER A 170 13.83 13.63 1.73
C SER A 170 14.95 14.63 1.45
N ARG A 171 15.04 15.10 0.19
CA ARG A 171 16.05 16.06 -0.26
C ARG A 171 15.64 17.52 -0.04
N ILE A 172 14.34 17.72 0.17
CA ILE A 172 13.71 19.02 0.23
C ILE A 172 13.76 19.53 1.68
N GLU A 173 14.07 20.80 1.87
CA GLU A 173 14.05 21.40 3.20
C GLU A 173 12.65 21.37 3.80
N LYS A 174 12.56 21.21 5.13
CA LYS A 174 11.27 21.11 5.82
C LYS A 174 10.45 22.40 5.71
N THR A 175 11.10 23.54 5.60
CA THR A 175 10.50 24.88 5.55
C THR A 175 9.84 25.19 4.21
N GLU A 176 10.13 24.40 3.18
CA GLU A 176 9.61 24.59 1.84
C GLU A 176 8.08 24.41 1.79
N PRO A 177 7.34 25.28 1.07
CA PRO A 177 5.89 25.22 1.02
C PRO A 177 5.35 23.85 0.57
N GLU A 178 5.92 23.25 -0.47
CA GLU A 178 5.46 21.95 -0.99
C GLU A 178 5.73 20.82 0.01
N ALA A 179 6.87 20.85 0.70
CA ALA A 179 7.18 19.87 1.75
C ALA A 179 6.22 20.01 2.93
N GLN A 180 5.88 21.23 3.33
CA GLN A 180 4.89 21.48 4.39
C GLN A 180 3.49 21.01 4.00
N GLU A 181 3.07 21.26 2.76
CA GLU A 181 1.78 20.82 2.23
C GLU A 181 1.68 19.29 2.23
N ALA A 182 2.70 18.60 1.70
CA ALA A 182 2.77 17.14 1.72
C ALA A 182 2.73 16.57 3.14
N ARG A 183 3.48 17.18 4.08
CA ARG A 183 3.44 16.79 5.49
C ARG A 183 2.04 16.95 6.08
N ARG A 184 1.35 18.06 5.84
CA ARG A 184 -0.03 18.29 6.32
C ARG A 184 -1.00 17.27 5.74
N LEU A 185 -0.87 16.94 4.45
CA LEU A 185 -1.70 15.94 3.79
C LEU A 185 -1.53 14.56 4.45
N MET A 186 -0.29 14.10 4.64
CA MET A 186 0.03 12.81 5.25
C MET A 186 -0.23 12.74 6.76
N SER A 187 -0.16 13.87 7.47
CA SER A 187 -0.26 13.88 8.94
C SER A 187 -1.62 14.22 9.49
N ASN A 188 -2.41 15.00 8.75
CA ASN A 188 -3.68 15.53 9.23
C ASN A 188 -4.83 15.14 8.30
N HIS A 189 -4.74 15.44 7.01
CA HIS A 189 -5.89 15.33 6.11
C HIS A 189 -6.25 13.87 5.80
N LEU A 190 -5.29 13.09 5.29
CA LEU A 190 -5.52 11.67 4.95
C LEU A 190 -5.83 10.82 6.19
N PRO A 191 -5.04 10.90 7.28
CA PRO A 191 -5.37 10.18 8.51
C PRO A 191 -6.70 10.62 9.11
N GLY A 192 -6.98 11.92 9.13
CA GLY A 192 -8.23 12.46 9.64
C GLY A 192 -9.46 12.00 8.85
N LEU A 193 -9.34 11.82 7.54
CA LEU A 193 -10.41 11.25 6.72
C LEU A 193 -10.71 9.80 7.12
N ILE A 194 -9.67 8.97 7.25
CA ILE A 194 -9.78 7.58 7.68
C ILE A 194 -10.37 7.51 9.10
N GLU A 195 -9.89 8.33 10.03
CA GLU A 195 -10.39 8.36 11.41
C GLU A 195 -11.86 8.74 11.49
N ARG A 196 -12.31 9.74 10.72
CA ARG A 196 -13.72 10.12 10.65
C ARG A 196 -14.58 8.99 10.12
N TYR A 197 -14.12 8.29 9.07
CA TYR A 197 -14.82 7.12 8.56
C TYR A 197 -14.94 6.02 9.62
N LEU A 198 -13.87 5.73 10.36
CA LEU A 198 -13.88 4.72 11.42
C LEU A 198 -14.79 5.08 12.61
N GLN A 199 -15.11 6.36 12.79
CA GLN A 199 -16.08 6.82 13.79
C GLN A 199 -17.54 6.64 13.34
N VAL A 200 -17.79 6.43 12.04
CA VAL A 200 -19.15 6.16 11.53
C VAL A 200 -19.55 4.73 11.93
N PRO A 201 -20.69 4.55 12.65
CA PRO A 201 -21.17 3.22 12.99
C PRO A 201 -21.52 2.41 11.74
N GLU A 202 -21.26 1.10 11.75
CA GLU A 202 -21.35 0.24 10.56
C GLU A 202 -22.73 0.31 9.87
N GLY A 203 -23.82 0.36 10.63
CA GLY A 203 -25.18 0.46 10.09
C GLY A 203 -25.50 1.75 9.32
N PHE A 204 -24.64 2.76 9.37
CA PHE A 204 -24.81 4.02 8.63
C PHE A 204 -23.85 4.14 7.44
N ARG A 205 -22.97 3.18 7.19
CA ARG A 205 -21.95 3.28 6.13
C ARG A 205 -22.54 3.21 4.72
N ASP A 206 -23.63 2.46 4.57
CA ASP A 206 -24.41 2.39 3.33
C ASP A 206 -25.38 3.58 3.16
N SER A 207 -25.42 4.52 4.11
CA SER A 207 -26.30 5.69 4.01
C SER A 207 -25.80 6.62 2.92
N VAL A 208 -26.73 6.99 2.03
CA VAL A 208 -26.48 7.91 0.93
C VAL A 208 -26.60 9.35 1.43
N ASP A 209 -25.63 10.19 1.10
CA ASP A 209 -25.63 11.61 1.42
C ASP A 209 -26.36 12.47 0.37
N GLY A 210 -26.31 13.80 0.53
CA GLY A 210 -26.97 14.75 -0.36
C GLY A 210 -26.43 14.80 -1.79
N GLU A 211 -25.26 14.21 -2.05
CA GLU A 211 -24.64 14.14 -3.38
C GLU A 211 -24.84 12.77 -4.03
N GLY A 212 -25.60 11.87 -3.39
CA GLY A 212 -25.89 10.54 -3.92
C GLY A 212 -24.78 9.52 -3.69
N MET A 213 -23.81 9.80 -2.81
CA MET A 213 -22.72 8.89 -2.47
C MET A 213 -22.96 8.22 -1.12
N THR A 214 -22.60 6.95 -1.00
CA THR A 214 -22.49 6.28 0.30
C THR A 214 -21.26 6.76 1.07
N VAL A 215 -21.21 6.50 2.38
CA VAL A 215 -20.05 6.85 3.22
C VAL A 215 -18.79 6.10 2.74
N ASP A 216 -18.95 4.84 2.33
CA ASP A 216 -17.87 4.01 1.79
C ASP A 216 -17.30 4.59 0.48
N GLU A 217 -18.19 5.00 -0.44
CA GLU A 217 -17.80 5.65 -1.69
C GLU A 217 -17.13 7.00 -1.44
N ARG A 218 -17.65 7.80 -0.50
CA ARG A 218 -17.07 9.09 -0.13
C ARG A 218 -15.67 8.94 0.46
N LEU A 219 -15.44 7.91 1.26
CA LEU A 219 -14.10 7.60 1.74
C LEU A 219 -13.16 7.26 0.57
N ALA A 220 -13.60 6.38 -0.33
CA ALA A 220 -12.79 5.97 -1.47
C ALA A 220 -12.44 7.17 -2.38
N ASP A 221 -13.42 8.02 -2.69
CA ASP A 221 -13.20 9.24 -3.50
C ASP A 221 -12.24 10.22 -2.81
N GLY A 222 -12.44 10.48 -1.51
CA GLY A 222 -11.56 11.35 -0.73
C GLY A 222 -10.12 10.85 -0.64
N LEU A 223 -9.93 9.53 -0.51
CA LEU A 223 -8.59 8.91 -0.57
C LEU A 223 -7.99 9.02 -1.97
N GLY A 224 -8.79 8.83 -3.02
CA GLY A 224 -8.36 9.00 -4.41
C GLY A 224 -7.94 10.43 -4.74
N ALA A 225 -8.66 11.43 -4.22
CA ALA A 225 -8.27 12.84 -4.33
C ALA A 225 -6.95 13.12 -3.59
N GLY A 226 -6.79 12.56 -2.38
CA GLY A 226 -5.55 12.69 -1.62
C GLY A 226 -4.35 11.99 -2.26
N ARG A 227 -4.54 10.83 -2.92
CA ARG A 227 -3.51 10.18 -3.74
C ARG A 227 -3.04 11.12 -4.86
N LYS A 228 -3.96 11.64 -5.67
CA LYS A 228 -3.64 12.57 -6.77
C LYS A 228 -2.89 13.81 -6.27
N ALA A 229 -3.32 14.37 -5.14
CA ALA A 229 -2.62 15.51 -4.54
C ALA A 229 -1.18 15.16 -4.10
N LEU A 230 -0.92 13.96 -3.57
CA LEU A 230 0.43 13.49 -3.27
C LEU A 230 1.27 13.29 -4.55
N GLU A 231 0.68 12.77 -5.63
CA GLU A 231 1.36 12.60 -6.92
C GLU A 231 1.76 13.96 -7.48
N GLU A 232 0.83 14.91 -7.55
CA GLU A 232 1.10 16.27 -8.02
C GLU A 232 2.17 16.98 -7.19
N LEU A 233 2.14 16.82 -5.86
CA LEU A 233 3.17 17.33 -4.97
C LEU A 233 4.52 16.68 -5.26
N GLY A 234 4.56 15.36 -5.45
CA GLY A 234 5.77 14.62 -5.81
C GLY A 234 6.38 15.13 -7.11
N GLU A 235 5.55 15.39 -8.11
CA GLU A 235 5.99 15.98 -9.37
C GLU A 235 6.50 17.42 -9.21
N ARG A 236 5.81 18.26 -8.44
CA ARG A 236 6.27 19.65 -8.16
C ARG A 236 7.65 19.63 -7.50
N LEU A 237 7.85 18.75 -6.53
CA LEU A 237 9.14 18.56 -5.86
C LEU A 237 10.21 18.06 -6.84
N ALA A 238 9.90 17.07 -7.68
CA ALA A 238 10.84 16.56 -8.67
C ALA A 238 11.24 17.61 -9.73
N ARG A 239 10.29 18.43 -10.20
CA ARG A 239 10.57 19.53 -11.14
C ARG A 239 11.54 20.56 -10.57
N LYS A 240 11.48 20.82 -9.26
CA LYS A 240 12.40 21.75 -8.58
C LYS A 240 13.85 21.23 -8.61
N ASP A 241 14.06 19.94 -8.33
CA ASP A 241 15.38 19.31 -8.43
C ASP A 241 15.93 19.37 -9.87
N MET A 242 15.08 19.14 -10.87
CA MET A 242 15.47 19.25 -12.28
C MET A 242 15.89 20.68 -12.66
N ALA A 243 15.14 21.69 -12.22
CA ALA A 243 15.46 23.09 -12.47
C ALA A 243 16.79 23.50 -11.79
N ALA A 244 17.03 23.03 -10.57
CA ALA A 244 18.30 23.26 -9.87
C ALA A 244 19.47 22.66 -10.65
N LEU A 245 19.35 21.41 -11.11
CA LEU A 245 20.38 20.75 -11.91
C LEU A 245 20.68 21.50 -13.22
N GLU A 246 19.65 21.95 -13.93
CA GLU A 246 19.81 22.71 -15.17
C GLU A 246 20.55 24.03 -14.94
N ALA A 247 20.22 24.76 -13.88
CA ALA A 247 20.90 25.99 -13.50
C ALA A 247 22.39 25.74 -13.19
N HIS A 248 22.68 24.68 -12.43
CA HIS A 248 24.06 24.27 -12.16
C HIS A 248 24.83 23.90 -13.44
N GLY A 249 24.22 23.15 -14.34
CA GLY A 249 24.83 22.79 -15.63
C GLY A 249 25.14 24.00 -16.51
N ARG A 250 24.20 24.96 -16.60
CA ARG A 250 24.41 26.23 -17.32
C ARG A 250 25.56 27.04 -16.72
N PHE A 251 25.61 27.16 -15.40
CA PHE A 251 26.69 27.87 -14.71
C PHE A 251 28.06 27.24 -14.98
N MET A 252 28.17 25.91 -14.92
CA MET A 252 29.42 25.21 -15.22
C MET A 252 29.85 25.45 -16.67
N LYS A 253 28.91 25.37 -17.62
CA LYS A 253 29.19 25.66 -19.02
C LYS A 253 29.66 27.09 -19.24
N SER A 254 29.01 28.09 -18.64
CA SER A 254 29.45 29.49 -18.79
C SER A 254 30.77 29.79 -18.09
N ARG A 255 31.10 29.10 -16.99
CA ARG A 255 32.30 29.41 -16.21
C ARG A 255 33.56 28.71 -16.73
N TYR A 256 33.39 27.52 -17.31
CA TYR A 256 34.49 26.64 -17.70
C TYR A 256 34.45 26.19 -19.17
N GLY A 257 33.34 26.41 -19.89
CA GLY A 257 33.20 26.02 -21.30
C GLY A 257 33.82 27.01 -22.29
N ASP A 258 34.01 28.26 -21.89
CA ASP A 258 34.60 29.31 -22.75
C ASP A 258 36.14 29.32 -22.69
N GLU A 259 36.76 28.59 -21.75
CA GLU A 259 38.22 28.50 -21.60
C GLU A 259 38.88 27.63 -22.69
N ASP A 260 38.13 26.73 -23.33
CA ASP A 260 38.61 25.88 -24.44
C ASP A 260 38.51 26.57 -25.81
N GLU A 261 37.66 27.59 -25.99
CA GLU A 261 37.46 28.30 -27.26
C GLU A 261 38.43 29.49 -27.45
N ALA A 262 39.14 29.90 -26.40
CA ALA A 262 40.11 31.01 -26.41
C ALA A 262 41.57 30.57 -26.61
N LEU A 263 41.82 29.27 -26.83
CA LEU A 263 43.15 28.68 -27.03
C LEU A 263 43.41 28.16 -28.47
N ASP A 264 42.48 28.38 -29.40
CA ASP A 264 42.68 28.23 -30.86
C ASP A 264 42.76 29.62 -31.54
#